data_AF-A0A9D5F5K7-F1
#
_entry.id   AF-A0A9D5F5K7-F1
#
_cell.length_a   1.000
_cell.length_b   1.000
_cell.length_c   1.000
_cell.angle_alpha   90.00
_cell.angle_beta   90.00
_cell.angle_gamma   90.00
#
_symmetry.space_group_name_H-M   'P 1'
#
loop_
_entity.id
_entity.type
_entity.pdbx_description
1 polymer ?
#
loop_
_entity_poly.entity_id
_entity_poly.type
_entity_poly.pdbx_seq_one_letter_code
_entity_poly.pdbx_strand_id
1 'polypeptide(L)'
;MNSWFGNISVNMKLGLGFGLVLTLTCVLALTGWTSLGGLIDRSNWMSDITQLNSGLTKLRVVRLQYMLTNGDETAAQNVQTTLDGFAAQQQKLLSSFKSPENVKLLKEQAATIAEYQKSLNKMRNAYRTGNTARDTMSVNAESAYNLIESISKRVQQMDMSEQRFEQFQAISAAKEAFILARYEVRGYTATTNAETEQKAIAQIDVAIASLKQLNVHFADTQQDALRQLETALTNYRSALMAYKNANSEAVQARKEMTDQGATIVTLSEQLYQIQLDRRDIESAQARTFQLISTLLALLVGVIAAVIITRQITRPLRETLAVVERIASGDLTQNVTVTRRDELGVLQQGIARMGVTLRDLISGIRDGVTQIASAAEELSAVTEQTSAGVNSQKIETDQVATAMHEMTATVQEVARNAEEASQAAAAADGEAREGDKVVNEAITQIERLASEVARSTEAMSVLQQESDKIGSVMDVIKAVAEQTNLLALNAAIEAARAGEAGRGFAVVADEVRGLAQRTQKSTEEIEGLVAGLQNGTQQVSTVMNNSRALTDSSVALTRKAGASLENITRTVS
;
A
#
# COMPACT_ATOMS: atom_id res chain seq x y z
N MET A 1 -8.45 -19.08 14.04
CA MET A 1 -7.13 -19.00 14.69
C MET A 1 -6.99 -17.61 15.30
N ASN A 2 -6.76 -17.54 16.61
CA ASN A 2 -6.88 -16.36 17.47
C ASN A 2 -6.51 -15.02 16.78
N SER A 3 -7.52 -14.16 16.63
CA SER A 3 -7.44 -12.81 16.06
C SER A 3 -6.42 -11.93 16.77
N TRP A 4 -6.04 -12.27 18.00
CA TRP A 4 -5.10 -11.49 18.79
C TRP A 4 -3.68 -11.49 18.21
N PHE A 5 -3.08 -12.66 17.98
CA PHE A 5 -1.71 -12.75 17.44
C PHE A 5 -1.57 -12.18 16.02
N GLY A 6 -2.67 -12.20 15.25
CA GLY A 6 -2.71 -11.62 13.91
C GLY A 6 -2.60 -10.10 13.89
N ASN A 7 -3.00 -9.42 14.98
CA ASN A 7 -3.06 -7.96 15.08
C ASN A 7 -1.87 -7.34 15.82
N ILE A 8 -0.95 -8.16 16.33
CA ILE A 8 0.29 -7.70 16.96
C ILE A 8 1.28 -7.24 15.88
N SER A 9 2.05 -6.19 16.16
CA SER A 9 3.08 -5.69 15.25
C SER A 9 4.10 -6.77 14.87
N VAL A 10 4.65 -6.69 13.67
CA VAL A 10 5.72 -7.58 13.20
C VAL A 10 6.94 -7.50 14.12
N ASN A 11 7.28 -6.30 14.60
CA ASN A 11 8.38 -6.09 15.56
C ASN A 11 8.14 -6.88 16.86
N MET A 12 6.94 -6.79 17.44
CA MET A 12 6.62 -7.51 18.68
C MET A 12 6.55 -9.03 18.47
N LYS A 13 6.09 -9.52 17.30
CA LYS A 13 6.14 -10.95 16.95
C LYS A 13 7.58 -11.48 16.92
N LEU A 14 8.49 -10.75 16.28
CA LEU A 14 9.91 -11.09 16.23
C LEU A 14 10.56 -10.97 17.61
N GLY A 15 10.28 -9.90 18.35
CA GLY A 15 10.77 -9.67 19.71
C GLY A 15 10.36 -10.77 20.68
N LEU A 16 9.11 -11.23 20.64
CA LEU A 16 8.64 -12.37 21.44
C LEU A 16 9.32 -13.67 21.03
N GLY A 17 9.51 -13.92 19.72
CA GLY A 17 10.20 -15.10 19.21
C GLY A 17 11.66 -15.17 19.66
N PHE A 18 12.44 -14.13 19.40
CA PHE A 18 13.84 -14.04 19.82
C PHE A 18 14.00 -13.98 21.33
N GLY A 19 13.13 -13.23 22.02
CA GLY A 19 13.12 -13.14 23.49
C GLY A 19 12.86 -14.50 24.14
N LEU A 20 11.94 -15.29 23.61
CA LEU A 20 11.68 -16.64 24.08
C LEU A 20 12.90 -17.56 23.87
N VAL A 21 13.55 -17.51 22.71
CA VAL A 21 14.77 -18.29 22.43
C VAL A 21 15.90 -17.88 23.38
N LEU A 22 16.12 -16.59 23.61
CA LEU A 22 17.13 -16.09 24.56
C LEU A 22 16.83 -16.54 25.99
N THR A 23 15.56 -16.48 26.41
CA THR A 23 15.16 -16.92 27.75
C THR A 23 15.43 -18.41 27.95
N LEU A 24 15.06 -19.24 26.96
CA LEU A 24 15.35 -20.67 26.97
C LEU A 24 16.86 -20.96 26.98
N THR A 25 17.64 -20.17 26.24
CA THR A 25 19.11 -20.27 26.22
C THR A 25 19.71 -19.92 27.58
N CYS A 26 19.22 -18.86 28.24
CA CYS A 26 19.64 -18.51 29.60
C CYS A 26 19.30 -19.60 30.60
N VAL A 27 18.11 -20.21 30.50
CA VAL A 27 17.72 -21.34 31.36
C VAL A 27 18.67 -22.52 31.14
N LEU A 28 18.96 -22.89 29.89
CA LEU A 28 19.91 -23.96 29.56
C LEU A 28 21.33 -23.68 30.06
N ALA A 29 21.78 -22.43 29.98
CA ALA A 29 23.09 -22.02 30.48
C ALA A 29 23.16 -22.09 32.01
N LEU A 30 22.12 -21.59 32.70
CA LEU A 30 22.01 -21.65 34.17
C LEU A 30 21.99 -23.11 34.66
N THR A 31 21.26 -23.99 34.00
CA THR A 31 21.15 -25.41 34.40
C THR A 31 22.45 -26.15 34.15
N GLY A 32 23.15 -25.84 33.05
CA GLY A 32 24.49 -26.34 32.79
C GLY A 32 25.49 -25.87 33.87
N TRP A 33 25.45 -24.58 34.22
CA TRP A 33 26.37 -23.99 35.20
C TRP A 33 26.21 -24.59 36.61
N THR A 34 24.97 -24.71 37.09
CA THR A 34 24.69 -25.28 38.43
C THR A 34 25.05 -26.76 38.51
N SER A 35 24.80 -27.53 37.45
CA SER A 35 25.23 -28.93 37.37
C SER A 35 26.75 -29.08 37.43
N LEU A 36 27.48 -28.23 36.70
CA LEU A 36 28.95 -28.28 36.67
C LEU A 36 29.54 -27.94 38.05
N GLY A 37 28.95 -26.96 38.75
CA GLY A 37 29.36 -26.60 40.11
C GLY A 37 29.27 -27.77 41.09
N GLY A 38 28.15 -28.51 41.09
CA GLY A 38 27.99 -29.69 41.93
C GLY A 38 29.03 -30.79 41.63
N LEU A 39 29.31 -31.04 40.35
CA LEU A 39 30.33 -32.02 39.94
C LEU A 39 31.76 -31.61 40.36
N ILE A 40 32.08 -30.32 40.30
CA ILE A 40 33.37 -29.78 40.77
C ILE A 40 33.51 -29.98 42.27
N ASP A 41 32.50 -29.65 43.06
CA ASP A 41 32.52 -29.82 44.51
C ASP A 41 32.74 -31.29 44.90
N ARG A 42 32.04 -32.22 44.24
CA ARG A 42 32.23 -33.68 44.43
C ARG A 42 33.64 -34.12 44.08
N SER A 43 34.20 -33.63 42.98
CA SER A 43 35.58 -33.94 42.58
C SER A 43 36.60 -33.43 43.61
N ASN A 44 36.40 -32.22 44.14
CA ASN A 44 37.27 -31.65 45.17
C ASN A 44 37.22 -32.49 46.45
N TRP A 45 36.03 -32.86 46.91
CA TRP A 45 35.85 -33.74 48.07
C TRP A 45 36.51 -35.11 47.89
N MET A 46 36.38 -35.69 46.70
CA MET A 46 37.00 -36.97 46.35
C MET A 46 38.54 -36.87 46.35
N SER A 47 39.08 -35.74 45.88
CA SER A 47 40.50 -35.42 45.98
C SER A 47 40.93 -35.27 47.45
N ASP A 48 40.17 -34.56 48.27
CA ASP A 48 40.49 -34.36 49.68
C ASP A 48 40.48 -35.69 50.47
N ILE A 49 39.54 -36.60 50.19
CA ILE A 49 39.52 -37.96 50.75
C ILE A 49 40.77 -38.76 50.32
N THR A 50 41.16 -38.64 49.06
CA THR A 50 42.37 -39.30 48.54
C THR A 50 43.63 -38.76 49.23
N GLN A 51 43.70 -37.45 49.41
CA GLN A 51 44.79 -36.80 50.12
C GLN A 51 44.83 -37.23 51.60
N LEU A 52 43.68 -37.44 52.23
CA LEU A 52 43.59 -37.97 53.58
C LEU A 52 44.18 -39.39 53.65
N ASN A 53 43.80 -40.30 52.75
CA ASN A 53 44.38 -41.65 52.66
C ASN A 53 45.90 -41.64 52.42
N SER A 54 46.39 -40.69 51.61
CA SER A 54 47.82 -40.45 51.44
C SER A 54 48.49 -40.01 52.75
N GLY A 55 47.85 -39.14 53.52
CA GLY A 55 48.28 -38.73 54.86
C GLY A 55 48.40 -39.91 55.83
N LEU A 56 47.41 -40.81 55.85
CA LEU A 56 47.48 -42.04 56.65
C LEU A 56 48.64 -42.95 56.23
N THR A 57 48.91 -43.03 54.92
CA THR A 57 50.05 -43.82 54.42
C THR A 57 51.38 -43.23 54.91
N LYS A 58 51.55 -41.90 54.86
CA LYS A 58 52.72 -41.21 55.43
C LYS A 58 52.85 -41.47 56.93
N LEU A 59 51.74 -41.41 57.67
CA LEU A 59 51.71 -41.72 59.11
C LEU A 59 52.20 -43.16 59.39
N ARG A 60 51.77 -44.14 58.58
CA ARG A 60 52.22 -45.54 58.70
C ARG A 60 53.73 -45.68 58.44
N VAL A 61 54.27 -44.93 57.49
CA VAL A 61 55.72 -44.93 57.16
C VAL A 61 56.54 -44.35 58.31
N VAL A 62 56.18 -43.17 58.83
CA VAL A 62 56.94 -42.58 59.95
C VAL A 62 56.82 -43.43 61.22
N ARG A 63 55.67 -44.09 61.45
CA ARG A 63 55.51 -45.05 62.54
C ARG A 63 56.44 -46.25 62.37
N LEU A 64 56.59 -46.76 61.14
CA LEU A 64 57.53 -47.85 60.88
C LEU A 64 58.98 -47.41 61.15
N GLN A 65 59.34 -46.18 60.78
CA GLN A 65 60.66 -45.63 61.13
C GLN A 65 60.86 -45.57 62.65
N TYR A 66 59.86 -45.10 63.40
CA TYR A 66 59.89 -45.08 64.87
C TYR A 66 60.09 -46.47 65.50
N MET A 67 59.53 -47.50 64.87
CA MET A 67 59.76 -48.88 65.28
C MET A 67 61.20 -49.34 65.02
N LEU A 68 61.74 -49.03 63.83
CA LEU A 68 63.08 -49.44 63.43
C LEU A 68 64.16 -48.74 64.27
N THR A 69 63.88 -47.56 64.80
CA THR A 69 64.76 -46.82 65.71
C THR A 69 64.56 -47.18 67.18
N ASN A 70 63.86 -48.29 67.49
CA ASN A 70 63.61 -48.77 68.86
C ASN A 70 63.04 -47.70 69.80
N GLY A 71 62.14 -46.86 69.27
CA GLY A 71 61.47 -45.88 70.09
C GLY A 71 62.21 -44.55 70.27
N ASP A 72 63.16 -44.23 69.39
CA ASP A 72 63.86 -42.93 69.39
C ASP A 72 62.88 -41.74 69.50
N GLU A 73 63.19 -40.78 70.38
CA GLU A 73 62.28 -39.70 70.73
C GLU A 73 62.10 -38.67 69.59
N THR A 74 63.11 -38.51 68.73
CA THR A 74 63.02 -37.65 67.53
C THR A 74 62.07 -38.28 66.52
N ALA A 75 62.20 -39.58 66.28
CA ALA A 75 61.26 -40.34 65.46
C ALA A 75 59.85 -40.33 66.08
N ALA A 76 59.72 -40.42 67.41
CA ALA A 76 58.44 -40.33 68.11
C ALA A 76 57.74 -38.99 67.84
N GLN A 77 58.50 -37.90 67.91
CA GLN A 77 57.99 -36.56 67.65
C GLN A 77 57.55 -36.41 66.19
N ASN A 78 58.28 -36.99 65.24
CA ASN A 78 57.89 -36.99 63.83
C ASN A 78 56.57 -37.74 63.58
N VAL A 79 56.36 -38.88 64.26
CA VAL A 79 55.08 -39.60 64.22
C VAL A 79 53.95 -38.74 64.79
N GLN A 80 54.18 -38.08 65.92
CA GLN A 80 53.19 -37.20 66.55
C GLN A 80 52.80 -36.05 65.62
N THR A 81 53.78 -35.31 65.07
CA THR A 81 53.53 -34.21 64.15
C THR A 81 52.78 -34.66 62.89
N THR A 82 53.09 -35.85 62.37
CA THR A 82 52.39 -36.42 61.20
C THR A 82 50.95 -36.79 61.55
N LEU A 83 50.70 -37.33 62.75
CA LEU A 83 49.36 -37.65 63.25
C LEU A 83 48.53 -36.38 63.48
N ASP A 84 49.11 -35.33 64.06
CA ASP A 84 48.45 -34.04 64.27
C ASP A 84 48.04 -33.41 62.92
N GLY A 85 48.94 -33.45 61.93
CA GLY A 85 48.64 -32.98 60.56
C GLY A 85 47.54 -33.79 59.89
N PHE A 86 47.55 -35.12 60.07
CA PHE A 86 46.50 -36.01 59.57
C PHE A 86 45.15 -35.71 60.22
N ALA A 87 45.11 -35.54 61.54
CA ALA A 87 43.91 -35.19 62.29
C ALA A 87 43.36 -33.81 61.88
N ALA A 88 44.23 -32.82 61.67
CA ALA A 88 43.84 -31.49 61.20
C ALA A 88 43.22 -31.52 59.79
N GLN A 89 43.80 -32.31 58.88
CA GLN A 89 43.24 -32.52 57.55
C GLN A 89 41.88 -33.21 57.61
N GLN A 90 41.73 -34.20 58.48
CA GLN A 90 40.45 -34.87 58.71
C GLN A 90 39.39 -33.91 59.26
N GLN A 91 39.76 -33.03 60.18
CA GLN A 91 38.87 -32.02 60.76
C GLN A 91 38.43 -30.97 59.71
N LYS A 92 39.31 -30.58 58.79
CA LYS A 92 38.97 -29.73 57.65
C LYS A 92 37.97 -30.41 56.72
N LEU A 93 38.12 -31.72 56.51
CA LEU A 93 37.17 -32.51 55.76
C LEU A 93 35.80 -32.49 56.46
N LEU A 94 35.76 -32.76 57.77
CA LEU A 94 34.54 -32.74 58.58
C LEU A 94 33.77 -31.41 58.50
N SER A 95 34.45 -30.27 58.41
CA SER A 95 33.80 -28.96 58.29
C SER A 95 33.32 -28.61 56.87
N SER A 96 33.87 -29.27 55.84
CA SER A 96 33.48 -29.05 54.44
C SER A 96 32.23 -29.83 54.02
N PHE A 97 31.96 -30.98 54.64
CA PHE A 97 30.83 -31.84 54.30
C PHE A 97 29.57 -31.48 55.09
N LYS A 98 28.43 -31.36 54.39
CA LYS A 98 27.13 -31.03 54.99
C LYS A 98 26.14 -32.20 55.07
N SER A 99 26.36 -33.26 54.29
CA SER A 99 25.46 -34.42 54.29
C SER A 99 25.51 -35.14 55.64
N PRO A 100 24.37 -35.45 56.28
CA PRO A 100 24.32 -36.16 57.56
C PRO A 100 25.06 -37.51 57.53
N GLU A 101 24.98 -38.23 56.41
CA GLU A 101 25.66 -39.51 56.19
C GLU A 101 27.19 -39.35 56.17
N ASN A 102 27.70 -38.38 55.40
CA ASN A 102 29.14 -38.10 55.33
C ASN A 102 29.66 -37.60 56.69
N VAL A 103 28.91 -36.72 57.37
CA VAL A 103 29.28 -36.19 58.69
C VAL A 103 29.33 -37.31 59.73
N LYS A 104 28.42 -38.30 59.67
CA LYS A 104 28.46 -39.47 60.56
C LYS A 104 29.76 -40.26 60.37
N LEU A 105 30.10 -40.64 59.14
CA LEU A 105 31.33 -41.39 58.84
C LEU A 105 32.59 -40.62 59.24
N LEU A 106 32.62 -39.30 59.00
CA LEU A 106 33.74 -38.45 59.40
C LEU A 106 33.86 -38.33 60.93
N LYS A 107 32.76 -38.32 61.68
CA LYS A 107 32.81 -38.36 63.14
C LYS A 107 33.33 -39.70 63.67
N GLU A 108 32.92 -40.81 63.06
CA GLU A 108 33.45 -42.14 63.38
C GLU A 108 34.94 -42.24 63.06
N GLN A 109 35.38 -41.64 61.95
CA GLN A 109 36.79 -41.55 61.59
C GLN A 109 37.58 -40.71 62.60
N ALA A 110 37.05 -39.55 63.02
CA ALA A 110 37.67 -38.71 64.06
C ALA A 110 37.82 -39.44 65.40
N ALA A 111 36.80 -40.20 65.82
CA ALA A 111 36.87 -41.03 67.01
C ALA A 111 37.95 -42.12 66.89
N THR A 112 38.06 -42.75 65.72
CA THR A 112 39.10 -43.76 65.46
C THR A 112 40.51 -43.15 65.47
N ILE A 113 40.67 -41.92 65.00
CA ILE A 113 41.94 -41.17 65.08
C ILE A 113 42.32 -40.86 66.53
N ALA A 114 41.35 -40.51 67.38
CA ALA A 114 41.59 -40.30 68.80
C ALA A 114 42.04 -41.59 69.51
N GLU A 115 41.45 -42.74 69.18
CA GLU A 115 41.91 -44.03 69.68
C GLU A 115 43.30 -44.40 69.13
N TYR A 116 43.60 -44.05 67.87
CA TYR A 116 44.95 -44.20 67.30
C TYR A 116 45.99 -43.40 68.07
N GLN A 117 45.69 -42.15 68.45
CA GLN A 117 46.55 -41.32 69.30
C GLN A 117 46.82 -41.99 70.67
N LYS A 118 45.79 -42.58 71.28
CA LYS A 118 45.92 -43.30 72.55
C LYS A 118 46.82 -44.52 72.42
N SER A 119 46.65 -45.32 71.37
CA SER A 119 47.50 -46.48 71.09
C SER A 119 48.94 -46.06 70.74
N LEU A 120 49.14 -44.93 70.05
CA LEU A 120 50.48 -44.35 69.83
C LEU A 120 51.15 -43.97 71.15
N ASN A 121 50.43 -43.31 72.06
CA ASN A 121 50.96 -42.94 73.37
C ASN A 121 51.32 -44.17 74.22
N LYS A 122 50.50 -45.22 74.17
CA LYS A 122 50.79 -46.52 74.79
C LYS A 122 52.07 -47.13 74.22
N MET A 123 52.24 -47.11 72.90
CA MET A 123 53.46 -47.58 72.23
C MET A 123 54.69 -46.76 72.64
N ARG A 124 54.58 -45.43 72.71
CA ARG A 124 55.68 -44.55 73.15
C ARG A 124 56.13 -44.84 74.57
N ASN A 125 55.17 -44.98 75.48
CA ASN A 125 55.47 -45.33 76.87
C ASN A 125 56.13 -46.72 76.98
N ALA A 126 55.61 -47.71 76.24
CA ALA A 126 56.19 -49.04 76.19
C ALA A 126 57.66 -49.02 75.70
N TYR A 127 57.99 -48.25 74.66
CA TYR A 127 59.39 -48.11 74.23
C TYR A 127 60.28 -47.45 75.29
N ARG A 128 59.80 -46.37 75.94
CA ARG A 128 60.58 -45.72 77.01
C ARG A 128 60.85 -46.68 78.16
N THR A 129 59.81 -47.38 78.64
CA THR A 129 59.94 -48.39 79.69
C THR A 129 60.88 -49.52 79.27
N GLY A 130 60.78 -49.99 78.02
CA GLY A 130 61.66 -51.01 77.46
C GLY A 130 63.12 -50.55 77.40
N ASN A 131 63.39 -49.32 76.96
CA ASN A 131 64.74 -48.76 76.90
C ASN A 131 65.33 -48.57 78.31
N THR A 132 64.57 -48.02 79.25
CA THR A 132 64.98 -47.94 80.67
C THR A 132 65.27 -49.32 81.27
N ALA A 133 64.46 -50.33 80.93
CA ALA A 133 64.71 -51.70 81.34
C ALA A 133 66.00 -52.26 80.73
N ARG A 134 66.31 -51.98 79.45
CA ARG A 134 67.58 -52.35 78.80
C ARG A 134 68.80 -51.67 79.45
N ASP A 135 68.68 -50.42 79.84
CA ASP A 135 69.76 -49.71 80.54
C ASP A 135 69.99 -50.30 81.93
N THR A 136 68.90 -50.53 82.68
CA THR A 136 68.94 -51.19 83.99
C THR A 136 69.54 -52.59 83.89
N MET A 137 69.16 -53.34 82.86
CA MET A 137 69.73 -54.65 82.55
C MET A 137 71.24 -54.55 82.30
N SER A 138 71.69 -53.55 81.53
CA SER A 138 73.11 -53.36 81.21
C SER A 138 73.94 -53.04 82.45
N VAL A 139 73.48 -52.11 83.30
CA VAL A 139 74.15 -51.72 84.56
C VAL A 139 74.27 -52.90 85.53
N ASN A 140 73.18 -53.63 85.74
CA ASN A 140 73.18 -54.76 86.67
C ASN A 140 74.00 -55.95 86.14
N ALA A 141 73.97 -56.21 84.83
CA ALA A 141 74.83 -57.22 84.21
C ALA A 141 76.32 -56.86 84.32
N GLU A 142 76.68 -55.59 84.16
CA GLU A 142 78.06 -55.14 84.35
C GLU A 142 78.51 -55.24 85.81
N SER A 143 77.64 -54.86 86.76
CA SER A 143 77.89 -55.03 88.20
C SER A 143 78.11 -56.51 88.56
N ALA A 144 77.22 -57.41 88.11
CA ALA A 144 77.35 -58.84 88.34
C ALA A 144 78.65 -59.41 87.74
N TYR A 145 79.01 -59.00 86.51
CA TYR A 145 80.27 -59.38 85.87
C TYR A 145 81.49 -58.97 86.71
N ASN A 146 81.54 -57.72 87.14
CA ASN A 146 82.66 -57.18 87.91
C ASN A 146 82.81 -57.87 89.28
N LEU A 147 81.70 -58.21 89.92
CA LEU A 147 81.69 -58.97 91.18
C LEU A 147 82.22 -60.41 90.96
N ILE A 148 81.73 -61.11 89.94
CA ILE A 148 82.21 -62.45 89.57
C ILE A 148 83.71 -62.44 89.26
N GLU A 149 84.18 -61.46 88.48
CA GLU A 149 85.60 -61.29 88.17
C GLU A 149 86.44 -61.00 89.42
N SER A 150 85.95 -60.17 90.33
CA SER A 150 86.63 -59.87 91.60
C SER A 150 86.75 -61.10 92.51
N ILE A 151 85.70 -61.91 92.61
CA ILE A 151 85.73 -63.18 93.36
C ILE A 151 86.73 -64.13 92.69
N SER A 152 86.66 -64.28 91.37
CA SER A 152 87.55 -65.16 90.58
C SER A 152 89.03 -64.80 90.75
N LYS A 153 89.38 -63.50 90.65
CA LYS A 153 90.75 -63.03 90.87
C LYS A 153 91.26 -63.33 92.27
N ARG A 154 90.43 -63.19 93.30
CA ARG A 154 90.79 -63.54 94.68
C ARG A 154 91.10 -65.04 94.82
N VAL A 155 90.28 -65.91 94.23
CA VAL A 155 90.54 -67.36 94.20
C VAL A 155 91.84 -67.70 93.48
N GLN A 156 92.12 -67.03 92.35
CA GLN A 156 93.35 -67.25 91.60
C GLN A 156 94.61 -66.89 92.42
N GLN A 157 94.52 -65.91 93.31
CA GLN A 157 95.60 -65.46 94.19
C GLN A 157 95.79 -66.32 95.46
N MET A 158 94.88 -67.25 95.76
CA MET A 158 95.03 -68.18 96.88
C MET A 158 96.13 -69.22 96.62
N ASP A 159 96.70 -69.75 97.70
CA ASP A 159 97.63 -70.88 97.65
C ASP A 159 96.95 -72.16 97.12
N MET A 160 97.74 -73.00 96.44
CA MET A 160 97.27 -74.27 95.90
C MET A 160 96.74 -75.17 97.02
N SER A 161 95.44 -75.43 96.99
CA SER A 161 94.73 -76.26 97.98
C SER A 161 93.49 -76.89 97.34
N GLU A 162 92.97 -77.95 97.95
CA GLU A 162 91.70 -78.57 97.55
C GLU A 162 90.54 -77.56 97.63
N GLN A 163 90.52 -76.75 98.69
CA GLN A 163 89.55 -75.66 98.85
C GLN A 163 89.62 -74.64 97.71
N ARG A 164 90.83 -74.26 97.26
CA ARG A 164 90.99 -73.37 96.09
C ARG A 164 90.44 -73.99 94.82
N PHE A 165 90.63 -75.30 94.62
CA PHE A 165 90.12 -76.00 93.44
C PHE A 165 88.58 -76.01 93.41
N GLU A 166 87.93 -76.34 94.53
CA GLU A 166 86.47 -76.31 94.65
C GLU A 166 85.90 -74.90 94.44
N GLN A 167 86.51 -73.89 95.08
CA GLN A 167 86.15 -72.49 94.91
C GLN A 167 86.32 -72.01 93.46
N PHE A 168 87.39 -72.43 92.79
CA PHE A 168 87.64 -72.12 91.39
C PHE A 168 86.61 -72.75 90.46
N GLN A 169 86.22 -74.00 90.72
CA GLN A 169 85.18 -74.70 89.96
C GLN A 169 83.81 -74.01 90.13
N ALA A 170 83.44 -73.65 91.37
CA ALA A 170 82.20 -72.96 91.66
C ALA A 170 82.11 -71.58 90.99
N ILE A 171 83.14 -70.75 91.12
CA ILE A 171 83.14 -69.41 90.48
C ILE A 171 83.19 -69.49 88.95
N SER A 172 83.87 -70.49 88.38
CA SER A 172 83.91 -70.71 86.94
C SER A 172 82.54 -71.13 86.38
N ALA A 173 81.85 -72.05 87.07
CA ALA A 173 80.51 -72.49 86.67
C ALA A 173 79.49 -71.33 86.72
N ALA A 174 79.53 -70.49 87.76
CA ALA A 174 78.65 -69.33 87.84
C ALA A 174 78.99 -68.25 86.82
N LYS A 175 80.29 -68.04 86.52
CA LYS A 175 80.71 -67.14 85.44
C LYS A 175 80.18 -67.62 84.09
N GLU A 176 80.27 -68.92 83.79
CA GLU A 176 79.74 -69.51 82.56
C GLU A 176 78.22 -69.35 82.46
N ALA A 177 77.49 -69.71 83.52
CA ALA A 177 76.03 -69.55 83.59
C ALA A 177 75.62 -68.08 83.37
N PHE A 178 76.34 -67.13 83.98
CA PHE A 178 76.07 -65.72 83.82
C PHE A 178 76.37 -65.19 82.40
N ILE A 179 77.48 -65.63 81.79
CA ILE A 179 77.81 -65.24 80.41
C ILE A 179 76.76 -65.78 79.44
N LEU A 180 76.32 -67.03 79.62
CA LEU A 180 75.26 -67.62 78.80
C LEU A 180 73.92 -66.89 78.97
N ALA A 181 73.56 -66.53 80.21
CA ALA A 181 72.39 -65.69 80.48
C ALA A 181 72.48 -64.33 79.75
N ARG A 182 73.62 -63.66 79.82
CA ARG A 182 73.84 -62.37 79.14
C ARG A 182 73.77 -62.51 77.62
N TYR A 183 74.26 -63.63 77.07
CA TYR A 183 74.17 -63.95 75.65
C TYR A 183 72.71 -64.10 75.20
N GLU A 184 71.93 -64.94 75.88
CA GLU A 184 70.52 -65.15 75.54
C GLU A 184 69.67 -63.88 75.74
N VAL A 185 69.92 -63.10 76.80
CA VAL A 185 69.25 -61.80 77.00
C VAL A 185 69.58 -60.82 75.87
N ARG A 186 70.84 -60.75 75.44
CA ARG A 186 71.20 -59.93 74.26
C ARG A 186 70.51 -60.44 73.00
N GLY A 187 70.46 -61.75 72.79
CA GLY A 187 69.72 -62.39 71.70
C GLY A 187 68.25 -61.98 71.67
N TYR A 188 67.57 -62.07 72.82
CA TYR A 188 66.18 -61.65 72.97
C TYR A 188 65.97 -60.17 72.66
N THR A 189 66.81 -59.29 73.21
CA THR A 189 66.64 -57.85 72.98
C THR A 189 66.99 -57.43 71.53
N ALA A 190 67.78 -58.23 70.81
CA ALA A 190 68.10 -58.00 69.41
C ALA A 190 67.03 -58.56 68.47
N THR A 191 66.50 -59.75 68.79
CA THR A 191 65.47 -60.44 68.00
C THR A 191 64.34 -60.89 68.91
N THR A 192 63.42 -59.98 69.19
CA THR A 192 62.33 -60.26 70.12
C THR A 192 61.31 -61.25 69.56
N ASN A 193 61.27 -62.47 70.12
CA ASN A 193 60.24 -63.47 69.84
C ASN A 193 60.06 -64.42 71.05
N ALA A 194 59.06 -65.30 70.99
CA ALA A 194 58.74 -66.21 72.10
C ALA A 194 59.89 -67.18 72.46
N GLU A 195 60.65 -67.63 71.46
CA GLU A 195 61.76 -68.58 71.66
C GLU A 195 62.92 -67.91 72.41
N THR A 196 63.36 -66.75 71.94
CA THR A 196 64.44 -65.98 72.56
C THR A 196 64.03 -65.43 73.93
N GLU A 197 62.77 -65.05 74.13
CA GLU A 197 62.22 -64.70 75.44
C GLU A 197 62.39 -65.86 76.42
N GLN A 198 61.95 -67.05 76.04
CA GLN A 198 62.01 -68.24 76.89
C GLN A 198 63.46 -68.60 77.24
N LYS A 199 64.37 -68.58 76.25
CA LYS A 199 65.79 -68.86 76.48
C LYS A 199 66.44 -67.84 77.43
N ALA A 200 66.18 -66.55 77.23
CA ALA A 200 66.71 -65.49 78.08
C ALA A 200 66.26 -65.63 79.54
N ILE A 201 64.96 -65.88 79.77
CA ILE A 201 64.40 -66.06 81.11
C ILE A 201 64.94 -67.34 81.76
N ALA A 202 65.00 -68.45 81.02
CA ALA A 202 65.53 -69.70 81.55
C ALA A 202 67.00 -69.58 81.98
N GLN A 203 67.84 -68.95 81.16
CA GLN A 203 69.27 -68.84 81.48
C GLN A 203 69.57 -67.86 82.62
N ILE A 204 68.80 -66.77 82.77
CA ILE A 204 68.96 -65.91 83.96
C ILE A 204 68.55 -66.63 85.24
N ASP A 205 67.52 -67.49 85.18
CA ASP A 205 67.10 -68.31 86.32
C ASP A 205 68.18 -69.35 86.69
N VAL A 206 68.86 -69.95 85.70
CA VAL A 206 70.03 -70.82 85.91
C VAL A 206 71.19 -70.05 86.55
N ALA A 207 71.49 -68.85 86.06
CA ALA A 207 72.54 -68.01 86.63
C ALA A 207 72.25 -67.62 88.10
N ILE A 208 71.01 -67.27 88.43
CA ILE A 208 70.60 -67.00 89.82
C ILE A 208 70.69 -68.27 90.66
N ALA A 209 70.27 -69.43 90.15
CA ALA A 209 70.37 -70.69 90.88
C ALA A 209 71.83 -71.08 91.19
N SER A 210 72.78 -70.76 90.30
CA SER A 210 74.22 -71.00 90.52
C SER A 210 74.79 -70.26 91.73
N LEU A 211 74.15 -69.16 92.18
CA LEU A 211 74.55 -68.44 93.40
C LEU A 211 74.45 -69.29 94.65
N LYS A 212 73.52 -70.26 94.69
CA LYS A 212 73.42 -71.19 95.83
C LYS A 212 74.70 -71.99 96.00
N GLN A 213 75.29 -72.46 94.89
CA GLN A 213 76.57 -73.18 94.92
C GLN A 213 77.73 -72.25 95.29
N LEU A 214 77.75 -71.01 94.78
CA LEU A 214 78.73 -70.02 95.24
C LEU A 214 78.65 -69.78 96.74
N ASN A 215 77.45 -69.63 97.29
CA ASN A 215 77.27 -69.30 98.69
C ASN A 215 77.82 -70.41 99.61
N VAL A 216 77.71 -71.68 99.22
CA VAL A 216 78.29 -72.81 99.96
C VAL A 216 79.81 -72.68 100.15
N HIS A 217 80.53 -72.22 99.13
CA HIS A 217 82.01 -72.17 99.18
C HIS A 217 82.60 -70.82 99.62
N PHE A 218 81.79 -69.75 99.64
CA PHE A 218 82.27 -68.37 99.86
C PHE A 218 81.54 -67.60 100.98
N ALA A 219 80.55 -68.20 101.65
CA ALA A 219 79.75 -67.53 102.69
C ALA A 219 80.61 -66.89 103.79
N ASP A 220 81.68 -67.56 104.24
CA ASP A 220 82.50 -67.10 105.37
C ASP A 220 83.54 -66.04 105.00
N THR A 221 83.86 -65.86 103.71
CA THR A 221 84.99 -65.02 103.25
C THR A 221 84.56 -63.85 102.38
N GLN A 222 83.43 -63.94 101.67
CA GLN A 222 83.02 -62.94 100.67
C GLN A 222 81.53 -62.59 100.71
N GLN A 223 80.90 -62.67 101.90
CA GLN A 223 79.45 -62.49 102.11
C GLN A 223 78.88 -61.21 101.46
N ASP A 224 79.54 -60.06 101.60
CA ASP A 224 79.04 -58.80 101.02
C ASP A 224 79.07 -58.81 99.48
N ALA A 225 80.10 -59.39 98.87
CA ALA A 225 80.21 -59.49 97.42
C ALA A 225 79.13 -60.43 96.85
N LEU A 226 78.84 -61.53 97.57
CA LEU A 226 77.76 -62.46 97.20
C LEU A 226 76.39 -61.80 97.31
N ARG A 227 76.13 -61.04 98.37
CA ARG A 227 74.86 -60.29 98.54
C ARG A 227 74.66 -59.24 97.45
N GLN A 228 75.72 -58.51 97.10
CA GLN A 228 75.67 -57.55 95.98
C GLN A 228 75.45 -58.25 94.64
N LEU A 229 76.06 -59.43 94.43
CA LEU A 229 75.89 -60.21 93.21
C LEU A 229 74.46 -60.75 93.07
N GLU A 230 73.89 -61.26 94.16
CA GLU A 230 72.49 -61.69 94.22
C GLU A 230 71.54 -60.53 93.92
N THR A 231 71.80 -59.36 94.50
CA THR A 231 71.02 -58.14 94.24
C THR A 231 71.11 -57.74 92.77
N ALA A 232 72.31 -57.73 92.19
CA ALA A 232 72.53 -57.39 90.79
C ALA A 232 71.81 -58.37 89.86
N LEU A 233 71.89 -59.69 90.10
CA LEU A 233 71.21 -60.69 89.27
C LEU A 233 69.69 -60.64 89.41
N THR A 234 69.17 -60.40 90.62
CA THR A 234 67.73 -60.25 90.86
C THR A 234 67.17 -58.99 90.20
N ASN A 235 67.90 -57.88 90.26
CA ASN A 235 67.57 -56.66 89.55
C ASN A 235 67.66 -56.86 88.02
N TYR A 236 68.67 -57.59 87.56
CA TYR A 236 68.83 -57.92 86.13
C TYR A 236 67.64 -58.72 85.61
N ARG A 237 67.21 -59.74 86.35
CA ARG A 237 66.00 -60.53 86.04
C ARG A 237 64.72 -59.68 86.09
N SER A 238 64.58 -58.82 87.09
CA SER A 238 63.42 -57.93 87.22
C SER A 238 63.34 -56.96 86.05
N ALA A 239 64.47 -56.41 85.62
CA ALA A 239 64.56 -55.56 84.44
C ALA A 239 64.27 -56.34 83.14
N LEU A 240 64.70 -57.60 83.02
CA LEU A 240 64.32 -58.47 81.90
C LEU A 240 62.79 -58.68 81.83
N MET A 241 62.13 -58.90 82.97
CA MET A 241 60.68 -59.02 83.02
C MET A 241 59.97 -57.71 82.68
N ALA A 242 60.50 -56.57 83.13
CA ALA A 242 59.98 -55.25 82.74
C ALA A 242 60.12 -55.02 81.22
N TYR A 243 61.26 -55.39 80.63
CA TYR A 243 61.48 -55.33 79.19
C TYR A 243 60.49 -56.21 78.41
N LYS A 244 60.26 -57.44 78.88
CA LYS A 244 59.25 -58.34 78.30
C LYS A 244 57.86 -57.69 78.29
N ASN A 245 57.40 -57.19 79.43
CA ASN A 245 56.07 -56.60 79.55
C ASN A 245 55.93 -55.37 78.64
N ALA A 246 56.93 -54.49 78.66
CA ALA A 246 57.00 -53.33 77.79
C ALA A 246 56.96 -53.72 76.30
N ASN A 247 57.70 -54.75 75.89
CA ASN A 247 57.66 -55.23 74.52
C ASN A 247 56.27 -55.78 74.15
N SER A 248 55.63 -56.56 75.03
CA SER A 248 54.27 -57.05 74.82
C SER A 248 53.26 -55.90 74.65
N GLU A 249 53.37 -54.85 75.45
CA GLU A 249 52.53 -53.65 75.32
C GLU A 249 52.76 -52.91 74.00
N ALA A 250 54.03 -52.78 73.56
CA ALA A 250 54.37 -52.17 72.27
C ALA A 250 53.79 -52.96 71.08
N VAL A 251 53.87 -54.30 71.13
CA VAL A 251 53.29 -55.19 70.10
C VAL A 251 51.77 -55.05 70.06
N GLN A 252 51.11 -55.03 71.23
CA GLN A 252 49.66 -54.88 71.32
C GLN A 252 49.21 -53.49 70.81
N ALA A 253 49.88 -52.42 71.20
CA ALA A 253 49.59 -51.07 70.71
C ALA A 253 49.79 -50.94 69.19
N ARG A 254 50.81 -51.61 68.63
CA ARG A 254 51.02 -51.69 67.18
C ARG A 254 49.87 -52.40 66.47
N LYS A 255 49.37 -53.50 67.04
CA LYS A 255 48.21 -54.22 66.51
C LYS A 255 46.98 -53.33 66.49
N GLU A 256 46.65 -52.71 67.64
CA GLU A 256 45.55 -51.74 67.76
C GLU A 256 45.63 -50.65 66.69
N MET A 257 46.79 -50.02 66.50
CA MET A 257 46.97 -48.99 65.46
C MET A 257 46.91 -49.53 64.02
N THR A 258 47.19 -50.82 63.81
CA THR A 258 47.05 -51.43 62.48
C THR A 258 45.58 -51.65 62.17
N ASP A 259 44.81 -52.13 63.15
CA ASP A 259 43.36 -52.34 63.04
C ASP A 259 42.62 -50.99 62.90
N GLN A 260 42.96 -50.00 63.74
CA GLN A 260 42.43 -48.63 63.64
C GLN A 260 42.77 -47.99 62.29
N GLY A 261 44.00 -48.16 61.79
CA GLY A 261 44.39 -47.70 60.46
C GLY A 261 43.55 -48.34 59.36
N ALA A 262 43.24 -49.64 59.46
CA ALA A 262 42.35 -50.32 58.51
C ALA A 262 40.91 -49.77 58.59
N THR A 263 40.38 -49.54 59.79
CA THR A 263 39.06 -48.92 59.99
C THR A 263 39.00 -47.53 59.35
N ILE A 264 40.03 -46.70 59.52
CA ILE A 264 40.10 -45.37 58.88
C ILE A 264 40.05 -45.50 57.35
N VAL A 265 40.78 -46.46 56.76
CA VAL A 265 40.73 -46.73 55.30
C VAL A 265 39.34 -47.15 54.87
N THR A 266 38.69 -48.07 55.59
CA THR A 266 37.33 -48.52 55.29
C THR A 266 36.33 -47.36 55.31
N LEU A 267 36.41 -46.48 56.31
CA LEU A 267 35.56 -45.29 56.40
C LEU A 267 35.84 -44.29 55.26
N SER A 268 37.11 -44.08 54.91
CA SER A 268 37.48 -43.25 53.74
C SER A 268 36.96 -43.84 52.44
N GLU A 269 37.01 -45.16 52.25
CA GLU A 269 36.50 -45.83 51.06
C GLU A 269 34.98 -45.70 50.98
N GLN A 270 34.26 -45.89 52.08
CA GLN A 270 32.80 -45.64 52.11
C GLN A 270 32.46 -44.19 51.75
N LEU A 271 33.18 -43.22 52.30
CA LEU A 271 33.02 -41.80 51.95
C LEU A 271 33.27 -41.52 50.47
N TYR A 272 34.31 -42.15 49.90
CA TYR A 272 34.68 -42.04 48.50
C TYR A 272 33.59 -42.63 47.60
N GLN A 273 33.09 -43.83 47.91
CA GLN A 273 32.02 -44.49 47.17
C GLN A 273 30.71 -43.68 47.20
N ILE A 274 30.35 -43.10 48.35
CA ILE A 274 29.19 -42.19 48.42
C ILE A 274 29.39 -40.99 47.47
N GLN A 275 30.60 -40.43 47.35
CA GLN A 275 30.84 -39.32 46.42
C GLN A 275 30.76 -39.78 44.95
N LEU A 276 31.28 -40.96 44.64
CA LEU A 276 31.19 -41.55 43.30
C LEU A 276 29.73 -41.79 42.89
N ASP A 277 28.96 -42.48 43.72
CA ASP A 277 27.55 -42.79 43.43
C ASP A 277 26.73 -41.51 43.26
N ARG A 278 26.94 -40.52 44.14
CA ARG A 278 26.25 -39.23 44.03
C ARG A 278 26.65 -38.47 42.79
N ARG A 279 27.94 -38.44 42.44
CA ARG A 279 28.43 -37.80 41.21
C ARG A 279 27.80 -38.45 39.97
N ASP A 280 27.72 -39.77 39.94
CA ASP A 280 27.19 -40.50 38.78
C ASP A 280 25.67 -40.30 38.64
N ILE A 281 24.93 -40.28 39.77
CA ILE A 281 23.50 -39.92 39.79
C ILE A 281 23.29 -38.47 39.36
N GLU A 282 24.02 -37.51 39.94
CA GLU A 282 23.91 -36.08 39.62
C GLU A 282 24.28 -35.82 38.16
N SER A 283 25.30 -36.49 37.63
CA SER A 283 25.69 -36.44 36.22
C SER A 283 24.61 -37.00 35.29
N ALA A 284 24.04 -38.16 35.62
CA ALA A 284 22.97 -38.76 34.83
C ALA A 284 21.68 -37.91 34.83
N GLN A 285 21.31 -37.37 36.00
CA GLN A 285 20.17 -36.46 36.15
C GLN A 285 20.39 -35.17 35.37
N ALA A 286 21.57 -34.55 35.49
CA ALA A 286 21.92 -33.35 34.74
C ALA A 286 21.88 -33.59 33.24
N ARG A 287 22.45 -34.71 32.76
CA ARG A 287 22.42 -35.08 31.34
C ARG A 287 20.99 -35.25 30.83
N THR A 288 20.13 -35.90 31.61
CA THR A 288 18.71 -36.10 31.27
C THR A 288 17.96 -34.78 31.24
N PHE A 289 18.16 -33.93 32.26
CA PHE A 289 17.53 -32.62 32.34
C PHE A 289 17.99 -31.70 31.21
N GLN A 290 19.29 -31.71 30.87
CA GLN A 290 19.86 -30.97 29.73
C GLN A 290 19.25 -31.42 28.41
N LEU A 291 19.11 -32.74 28.19
CA LEU A 291 18.49 -33.31 26.99
C LEU A 291 17.01 -32.90 26.87
N ILE A 292 16.23 -33.06 27.94
CA ILE A 292 14.80 -32.69 27.96
C ILE A 292 14.65 -31.18 27.72
N SER A 293 15.44 -30.35 28.40
CA SER A 293 15.39 -28.88 28.25
C SER A 293 15.78 -28.45 26.84
N THR A 294 16.77 -29.11 26.23
CA THR A 294 17.21 -28.83 24.85
C THR A 294 16.13 -29.22 23.84
N LEU A 295 15.54 -30.42 23.99
CA LEU A 295 14.45 -30.88 23.14
C LEU A 295 13.22 -29.98 23.27
N LEU A 296 12.87 -29.57 24.48
CA LEU A 296 11.76 -28.64 24.72
C LEU A 296 12.06 -27.27 24.10
N ALA A 297 13.26 -26.73 24.27
CA ALA A 297 13.66 -25.47 23.67
C ALA A 297 13.61 -25.52 22.14
N LEU A 298 14.04 -26.64 21.54
CA LEU A 298 13.99 -26.86 20.10
C LEU A 298 12.53 -26.99 19.62
N LEU A 299 11.69 -27.74 20.34
CA LEU A 299 10.27 -27.89 20.02
C LEU A 299 9.55 -26.52 20.06
N VAL A 300 9.73 -25.76 21.13
CA VAL A 300 9.12 -24.43 21.27
C VAL A 300 9.69 -23.47 20.22
N GLY A 301 10.98 -23.52 19.94
CA GLY A 301 11.63 -22.75 18.87
C GLY A 301 11.05 -23.05 17.48
N VAL A 302 10.85 -24.33 17.15
CA VAL A 302 10.21 -24.76 15.89
C VAL A 302 8.76 -24.29 15.83
N ILE A 303 7.99 -24.45 16.90
CA ILE A 303 6.60 -23.98 16.96
C ILE A 303 6.53 -22.46 16.77
N ALA A 304 7.37 -21.71 17.48
CA ALA A 304 7.46 -20.26 17.35
C ALA A 304 7.85 -19.85 15.93
N ALA A 305 8.85 -20.49 15.33
CA ALA A 305 9.26 -20.25 13.95
C ALA A 305 8.11 -20.50 12.97
N VAL A 306 7.45 -21.66 13.04
CA VAL A 306 6.30 -21.99 12.18
C VAL A 306 5.17 -20.98 12.33
N ILE A 307 4.84 -20.57 13.56
CA ILE A 307 3.80 -19.56 13.83
C ILE A 307 4.19 -18.20 13.24
N ILE A 308 5.41 -17.72 13.50
CA ILE A 308 5.89 -16.42 13.01
C ILE A 308 5.96 -16.41 11.48
N THR A 309 6.55 -17.45 10.87
CA THR A 309 6.59 -17.61 9.41
C THR A 309 5.19 -17.63 8.81
N ARG A 310 4.24 -18.39 9.37
CA ARG A 310 2.85 -18.38 8.87
C ARG A 310 2.16 -17.03 9.06
N GLN A 311 2.43 -16.31 10.15
CA GLN A 311 1.82 -15.00 10.44
C GLN A 311 2.37 -13.85 9.59
N ILE A 312 3.58 -13.99 9.03
CA ILE A 312 4.22 -12.97 8.19
C ILE A 312 4.11 -13.36 6.71
N THR A 313 4.60 -14.54 6.33
CA THR A 313 4.80 -14.92 4.93
C THR A 313 3.49 -15.17 4.18
N ARG A 314 2.48 -15.76 4.82
CA ARG A 314 1.19 -16.03 4.15
C ARG A 314 0.44 -14.74 3.81
N PRO A 315 0.24 -13.78 4.74
CA PRO A 315 -0.42 -12.51 4.41
C PRO A 315 0.37 -11.68 3.40
N LEU A 316 1.70 -11.76 3.41
CA LEU A 316 2.54 -11.12 2.40
C LEU A 316 2.34 -11.72 1.00
N ARG A 317 2.21 -13.06 0.90
CA ARG A 317 1.84 -13.73 -0.36
C ARG A 317 0.43 -13.38 -0.83
N GLU A 318 -0.54 -13.27 0.08
CA GLU A 318 -1.91 -12.85 -0.23
C GLU A 318 -1.92 -11.41 -0.79
N THR A 319 -1.17 -10.49 -0.17
CA THR A 319 -1.00 -9.12 -0.70
C THR A 319 -0.31 -9.10 -2.06
N LEU A 320 0.73 -9.91 -2.26
CA LEU A 320 1.44 -9.98 -3.54
C LEU A 320 0.51 -10.45 -4.68
N ALA A 321 -0.33 -11.46 -4.43
CA ALA A 321 -1.30 -11.95 -5.41
C ALA A 321 -2.32 -10.87 -5.81
N VAL A 322 -2.73 -10.00 -4.89
CA VAL A 322 -3.60 -8.85 -5.19
C VAL A 322 -2.86 -7.84 -6.07
N VAL A 323 -1.61 -7.52 -5.76
CA VAL A 323 -0.79 -6.59 -6.54
C VAL A 323 -0.58 -7.11 -7.96
N GLU A 324 -0.24 -8.39 -8.13
CA GLU A 324 -0.08 -9.02 -9.47
C GLU A 324 -1.36 -8.92 -10.29
N ARG A 325 -2.54 -9.09 -9.68
CA ARG A 325 -3.83 -8.93 -10.37
C ARG A 325 -4.09 -7.49 -10.81
N ILE A 326 -3.87 -6.52 -9.91
CA ILE A 326 -3.96 -5.10 -10.26
C ILE A 326 -3.01 -4.78 -11.41
N ALA A 327 -1.78 -5.27 -11.37
CA ALA A 327 -0.79 -5.10 -12.44
C ALA A 327 -1.21 -5.75 -13.76
N SER A 328 -1.95 -6.87 -13.72
CA SER A 328 -2.54 -7.51 -14.90
C SER A 328 -3.80 -6.82 -15.45
N GLY A 329 -4.27 -5.75 -14.81
CA GLY A 329 -5.46 -5.00 -15.22
C GLY A 329 -6.79 -5.51 -14.64
N ASP A 330 -6.78 -6.54 -13.79
CA ASP A 330 -7.96 -7.01 -13.08
C ASP A 330 -8.20 -6.18 -11.81
N LEU A 331 -9.11 -5.19 -11.92
CA LEU A 331 -9.54 -4.33 -10.83
C LEU A 331 -10.88 -4.77 -10.20
N THR A 332 -11.39 -5.96 -10.50
CA THR A 332 -12.74 -6.39 -10.08
C THR A 332 -12.84 -6.86 -8.63
N GLN A 333 -11.72 -7.28 -8.05
CA GLN A 333 -11.66 -7.81 -6.68
C GLN A 333 -11.81 -6.73 -5.61
N ASN A 334 -12.57 -7.03 -4.56
CA ASN A 334 -12.64 -6.22 -3.34
C ASN A 334 -11.74 -6.82 -2.26
N VAL A 335 -10.65 -6.13 -1.95
CA VAL A 335 -9.68 -6.55 -0.94
C VAL A 335 -10.25 -6.26 0.46
N THR A 336 -10.71 -7.29 1.15
CA THR A 336 -11.17 -7.16 2.54
C THR A 336 -9.98 -7.28 3.50
N VAL A 337 -9.63 -6.17 4.17
CA VAL A 337 -8.55 -6.16 5.16
C VAL A 337 -9.10 -6.43 6.55
N THR A 338 -8.69 -7.53 7.18
CA THR A 338 -9.13 -7.92 8.52
C THR A 338 -8.07 -7.72 9.60
N ARG A 339 -6.81 -7.43 9.22
CA ARG A 339 -5.68 -7.21 10.14
C ARG A 339 -5.45 -5.72 10.44
N ARG A 340 -4.91 -5.46 11.64
CA ARG A 340 -4.57 -4.13 12.15
C ARG A 340 -3.06 -3.91 12.37
N ASP A 341 -2.22 -4.89 12.00
CA ASP A 341 -0.76 -4.79 12.06
C ASP A 341 -0.20 -4.06 10.82
N GLU A 342 1.14 -3.96 10.72
CA GLU A 342 1.80 -3.29 9.59
C GLU A 342 1.44 -3.93 8.24
N LEU A 343 1.21 -5.25 8.22
CA LEU A 343 0.75 -5.96 7.02
C LEU A 343 -0.70 -5.62 6.69
N GLY A 344 -1.56 -5.40 7.69
CA GLY A 344 -2.90 -4.85 7.50
C GLY A 344 -2.88 -3.43 6.91
N VAL A 345 -2.00 -2.55 7.41
CA VAL A 345 -1.82 -1.20 6.85
C VAL A 345 -1.36 -1.26 5.38
N LEU A 346 -0.41 -2.15 5.06
CA LEU A 346 0.02 -2.40 3.68
C LEU A 346 -1.14 -2.87 2.80
N GLN A 347 -1.94 -3.82 3.26
CA GLN A 347 -3.12 -4.31 2.53
C GLN A 347 -4.15 -3.19 2.30
N GLN A 348 -4.37 -2.29 3.27
CA GLN A 348 -5.26 -1.14 3.11
C GLN A 348 -4.75 -0.16 2.05
N GLY A 349 -3.43 0.07 2.00
CA GLY A 349 -2.80 0.90 0.97
C GLY A 349 -3.02 0.34 -0.44
N ILE A 350 -2.79 -0.97 -0.62
CA ILE A 350 -3.03 -1.65 -1.89
C ILE A 350 -4.52 -1.65 -2.26
N ALA A 351 -5.42 -1.87 -1.30
CA ALA A 351 -6.87 -1.82 -1.54
C ALA A 351 -7.31 -0.44 -2.02
N ARG A 352 -6.82 0.63 -1.39
CA ARG A 352 -7.09 2.02 -1.80
C ARG A 352 -6.57 2.29 -3.21
N MET A 353 -5.35 1.85 -3.52
CA MET A 353 -4.78 1.97 -4.87
C MET A 353 -5.66 1.28 -5.91
N GLY A 354 -6.14 0.07 -5.63
CA GLY A 354 -7.06 -0.66 -6.53
C GLY A 354 -8.38 0.08 -6.78
N VAL A 355 -8.98 0.68 -5.75
CA VAL A 355 -10.20 1.50 -5.90
C VAL A 355 -9.91 2.75 -6.73
N THR A 356 -8.85 3.50 -6.42
CA THR A 356 -8.49 4.71 -7.18
C THR A 356 -8.22 4.41 -8.66
N LEU A 357 -7.54 3.31 -8.97
CA LEU A 357 -7.33 2.87 -10.36
C LEU A 357 -8.66 2.51 -11.04
N ARG A 358 -9.58 1.84 -10.33
CA ARG A 358 -10.91 1.50 -10.86
C ARG A 358 -11.72 2.74 -11.21
N ASP A 359 -11.72 3.73 -10.32
CA ASP A 359 -12.43 5.00 -10.52
C ASP A 359 -11.83 5.78 -11.70
N LEU A 360 -10.50 5.81 -11.84
CA LEU A 360 -9.82 6.42 -12.99
C LEU A 360 -10.21 5.75 -14.31
N ILE A 361 -10.21 4.41 -14.36
CA ILE A 361 -10.62 3.66 -15.56
C ILE A 361 -12.10 3.87 -15.88
N SER A 362 -12.96 3.97 -14.87
CA SER A 362 -14.38 4.31 -15.06
C SER A 362 -14.54 5.71 -15.65
N GLY A 363 -13.86 6.70 -15.09
CA GLY A 363 -13.90 8.08 -15.61
C GLY A 363 -13.38 8.18 -17.05
N ILE A 364 -12.35 7.41 -17.41
CA ILE A 364 -11.87 7.32 -18.80
C ILE A 364 -12.95 6.71 -19.70
N ARG A 365 -13.60 5.61 -19.27
CA ARG A 365 -14.67 4.97 -20.04
C ARG A 365 -15.86 5.91 -20.26
N ASP A 366 -16.25 6.66 -19.24
CA ASP A 366 -17.34 7.64 -19.34
C ASP A 366 -16.96 8.77 -20.30
N GLY A 367 -15.72 9.28 -20.22
CA GLY A 367 -15.18 10.27 -21.15
C GLY A 367 -15.15 9.76 -22.60
N VAL A 368 -14.73 8.51 -22.84
CA VAL A 368 -14.77 7.88 -24.16
C VAL A 368 -16.21 7.76 -24.68
N THR A 369 -17.16 7.43 -23.82
CA THR A 369 -18.58 7.35 -24.19
C THR A 369 -19.12 8.72 -24.59
N GLN A 370 -18.79 9.77 -23.83
CA GLN A 370 -19.19 11.14 -24.14
C GLN A 370 -18.58 11.64 -25.46
N ILE A 371 -17.31 11.29 -25.74
CA ILE A 371 -16.67 11.59 -27.03
C ILE A 371 -17.39 10.86 -28.17
N ALA A 372 -17.74 9.59 -27.99
CA ALA A 372 -18.47 8.82 -29.01
C ALA A 372 -19.83 9.47 -29.32
N SER A 373 -20.60 9.86 -28.30
CA SER A 373 -21.88 10.56 -28.50
C SER A 373 -21.70 11.94 -29.16
N ALA A 374 -20.68 12.71 -28.77
CA ALA A 374 -20.39 14.00 -29.41
C ALA A 374 -19.99 13.83 -30.88
N ALA A 375 -19.29 12.74 -31.23
CA ALA A 375 -18.95 12.42 -32.61
C ALA A 375 -20.19 12.05 -33.45
N GLU A 376 -21.15 11.31 -32.88
CA GLU A 376 -22.45 11.03 -33.54
C GLU A 376 -23.26 12.31 -33.76
N GLU A 377 -23.35 13.19 -32.76
CA GLU A 377 -24.05 14.47 -32.87
C GLU A 377 -23.40 15.37 -33.93
N LEU A 378 -22.06 15.45 -33.95
CA LEU A 378 -21.32 16.18 -34.97
C LEU A 378 -21.58 15.62 -36.38
N SER A 379 -21.64 14.29 -36.52
CA SER A 379 -21.97 13.65 -37.80
C SER A 379 -23.37 14.06 -38.29
N ALA A 380 -24.37 14.04 -37.40
CA ALA A 380 -25.73 14.45 -37.72
C ALA A 380 -25.82 15.95 -38.11
N VAL A 381 -25.14 16.83 -37.36
CA VAL A 381 -25.07 18.26 -37.69
C VAL A 381 -24.38 18.48 -39.04
N THR A 382 -23.34 17.71 -39.35
CA THR A 382 -22.63 17.79 -40.63
C THR A 382 -23.53 17.37 -41.81
N GLU A 383 -24.32 16.30 -41.66
CA GLU A 383 -25.31 15.88 -42.67
C GLU A 383 -26.40 16.94 -42.86
N GLN A 384 -26.96 17.50 -41.78
CA GLN A 384 -27.94 18.57 -41.85
C GLN A 384 -27.37 19.82 -42.54
N THR A 385 -26.12 20.18 -42.22
CA THR A 385 -25.43 21.30 -42.88
C THR A 385 -25.25 21.05 -44.37
N SER A 386 -24.85 19.84 -44.76
CA SER A 386 -24.72 19.45 -46.16
C SER A 386 -26.05 19.57 -46.93
N ALA A 387 -27.15 19.10 -46.33
CA ALA A 387 -28.49 19.26 -46.90
C ALA A 387 -28.89 20.74 -47.02
N GLY A 388 -28.63 21.56 -46.00
CA GLY A 388 -28.90 23.01 -46.01
C GLY A 388 -28.14 23.74 -47.12
N VAL A 389 -26.85 23.42 -47.31
CA VAL A 389 -26.03 23.96 -48.40
C VAL A 389 -26.60 23.57 -49.78
N ASN A 390 -27.10 22.35 -49.94
CA ASN A 390 -27.72 21.93 -51.19
C ASN A 390 -29.04 22.68 -51.46
N SER A 391 -29.87 22.91 -50.45
CA SER A 391 -31.08 23.75 -50.59
C SER A 391 -30.72 25.19 -50.95
N GLN A 392 -29.72 25.78 -50.28
CA GLN A 392 -29.24 27.12 -50.59
C GLN A 392 -28.73 27.24 -52.04
N LYS A 393 -28.07 26.20 -52.56
CA LYS A 393 -27.68 26.14 -53.98
C LYS A 393 -28.90 26.22 -54.90
N ILE A 394 -29.95 25.42 -54.63
CA ILE A 394 -31.19 25.40 -55.42
C ILE A 394 -31.87 26.77 -55.39
N GLU A 395 -31.99 27.40 -54.23
CA GLU A 395 -32.55 28.75 -54.10
C GLU A 395 -31.73 29.79 -54.89
N THR A 396 -30.40 29.67 -54.88
CA THR A 396 -29.53 30.56 -55.66
C THR A 396 -29.74 30.39 -57.16
N ASP A 397 -29.91 29.17 -57.66
CA ASP A 397 -30.24 28.89 -59.06
C ASP A 397 -31.62 29.47 -59.45
N GLN A 398 -32.60 29.43 -58.53
CA GLN A 398 -33.90 30.06 -58.72
C GLN A 398 -33.81 31.59 -58.78
N VAL A 399 -32.99 32.21 -57.93
CA VAL A 399 -32.74 33.66 -57.99
C VAL A 399 -32.11 34.03 -59.33
N ALA A 400 -31.14 33.27 -59.81
CA ALA A 400 -30.54 33.50 -61.13
C ALA A 400 -31.59 33.41 -62.26
N THR A 401 -32.53 32.47 -62.15
CA THR A 401 -33.66 32.35 -63.10
C THR A 401 -34.59 33.56 -63.03
N ALA A 402 -34.97 34.00 -61.83
CA ALA A 402 -35.80 35.19 -61.63
C ALA A 402 -35.13 36.47 -62.18
N MET A 403 -33.81 36.59 -62.07
CA MET A 403 -33.06 37.71 -62.65
C MET A 403 -33.08 37.68 -64.19
N HIS A 404 -33.10 36.50 -64.82
CA HIS A 404 -33.30 36.38 -66.26
C HIS A 404 -34.70 36.83 -66.69
N GLU A 405 -35.75 36.41 -65.99
CA GLU A 405 -37.13 36.88 -66.26
C GLU A 405 -37.28 38.39 -66.04
N MET A 406 -36.66 38.93 -64.99
CA MET A 406 -36.66 40.37 -64.70
C MET A 406 -35.95 41.15 -65.82
N THR A 407 -34.86 40.62 -66.38
CA THR A 407 -34.18 41.24 -67.51
C THR A 407 -35.07 41.28 -68.76
N ALA A 408 -35.80 40.20 -69.03
CA ALA A 408 -36.73 40.13 -70.17
C ALA A 408 -37.90 41.12 -70.01
N THR A 409 -38.50 41.20 -68.82
CA THR A 409 -39.60 42.14 -68.55
C THR A 409 -39.14 43.60 -68.65
N VAL A 410 -37.94 43.94 -68.20
CA VAL A 410 -37.37 45.29 -68.39
C VAL A 410 -37.20 45.63 -69.87
N GLN A 411 -36.75 44.68 -70.70
CA GLN A 411 -36.67 44.88 -72.15
C GLN A 411 -38.05 45.07 -72.78
N GLU A 412 -39.06 44.32 -72.34
CA GLU A 412 -40.43 44.44 -72.82
C GLU A 412 -41.06 45.80 -72.45
N VAL A 413 -40.86 46.26 -71.22
CA VAL A 413 -41.30 47.60 -70.78
C VAL A 413 -40.63 48.69 -71.60
N ALA A 414 -39.32 48.58 -71.89
CA ALA A 414 -38.62 49.53 -72.75
C ALA A 414 -39.21 49.55 -74.17
N ARG A 415 -39.54 48.38 -74.74
CA ARG A 415 -40.18 48.29 -76.06
C ARG A 415 -41.58 48.92 -76.07
N ASN A 416 -42.40 48.65 -75.05
CA ASN A 416 -43.73 49.22 -74.94
C ASN A 416 -43.69 50.75 -74.77
N ALA A 417 -42.69 51.29 -74.06
CA ALA A 417 -42.50 52.73 -73.92
C ALA A 417 -42.13 53.41 -75.26
N GLU A 418 -41.27 52.77 -76.06
CA GLU A 418 -40.91 53.22 -77.41
C GLU A 418 -42.13 53.20 -78.35
N GLU A 419 -42.90 52.10 -78.36
CA GLU A 419 -44.13 51.97 -79.15
C GLU A 419 -45.17 53.05 -78.77
N ALA A 420 -45.35 53.31 -77.47
CA ALA A 420 -46.25 54.36 -76.97
C ALA A 420 -45.81 55.77 -77.40
N SER A 421 -44.50 56.05 -77.37
CA SER A 421 -43.94 57.33 -77.83
C SER A 421 -44.17 57.55 -79.33
N GLN A 422 -43.98 56.51 -80.15
CA GLN A 422 -44.25 56.58 -81.59
C GLN A 422 -45.74 56.79 -81.89
N ALA A 423 -46.63 56.10 -81.16
CA ALA A 423 -48.07 56.28 -81.30
C ALA A 423 -48.53 57.70 -80.93
N ALA A 424 -47.96 58.29 -79.86
CA ALA A 424 -48.22 59.67 -79.49
C ALA A 424 -47.76 60.65 -80.58
N ALA A 425 -46.55 60.48 -81.13
CA ALA A 425 -46.05 61.33 -82.22
C ALA A 425 -46.93 61.26 -83.49
N ALA A 426 -47.45 60.07 -83.83
CA ALA A 426 -48.40 59.91 -84.93
C ALA A 426 -49.72 60.64 -84.67
N ALA A 427 -50.24 60.58 -83.44
CA ALA A 427 -51.48 61.27 -83.05
C ALA A 427 -51.33 62.81 -83.10
N ASP A 428 -50.17 63.37 -82.72
CA ASP A 428 -49.88 64.81 -82.90
C ASP A 428 -49.92 65.22 -84.38
N GLY A 429 -49.33 64.39 -85.25
CA GLY A 429 -49.33 64.62 -86.70
C GLY A 429 -50.73 64.70 -87.30
N GLU A 430 -51.60 63.73 -86.98
CA GLU A 430 -52.99 63.69 -87.46
C GLU A 430 -53.82 64.86 -86.91
N ALA A 431 -53.63 65.24 -85.64
CA ALA A 431 -54.33 66.37 -85.03
C ALA A 431 -53.99 67.72 -85.72
N ARG A 432 -52.71 67.94 -86.08
CA ARG A 432 -52.27 69.13 -86.83
C ARG A 432 -52.88 69.21 -88.22
N GLU A 433 -52.99 68.07 -88.91
CA GLU A 433 -53.59 68.05 -90.25
C GLU A 433 -55.11 68.29 -90.17
N GLY A 434 -55.77 67.74 -89.15
CA GLY A 434 -57.17 68.04 -88.85
C GLY A 434 -57.44 69.54 -88.65
N ASP A 435 -56.55 70.24 -87.92
CA ASP A 435 -56.68 71.69 -87.67
C ASP A 435 -56.61 72.51 -88.97
N LYS A 436 -55.75 72.14 -89.93
CA LYS A 436 -55.73 72.79 -91.25
C LYS A 436 -57.05 72.63 -92.00
N VAL A 437 -57.58 71.40 -92.06
CA VAL A 437 -58.83 71.11 -92.79
C VAL A 437 -59.99 71.90 -92.19
N VAL A 438 -60.06 72.03 -90.86
CA VAL A 438 -61.08 72.82 -90.18
C VAL A 438 -60.96 74.32 -90.52
N ASN A 439 -59.74 74.87 -90.58
CA ASN A 439 -59.53 76.27 -90.97
C ASN A 439 -59.93 76.53 -92.44
N GLU A 440 -59.65 75.60 -93.35
CA GLU A 440 -60.14 75.69 -94.74
C GLU A 440 -61.67 75.68 -94.81
N ALA A 441 -62.33 74.81 -94.03
CA ALA A 441 -63.79 74.76 -93.97
C ALA A 441 -64.42 76.07 -93.48
N ILE A 442 -63.85 76.72 -92.46
CA ILE A 442 -64.33 78.02 -91.96
C ILE A 442 -64.30 79.07 -93.09
N THR A 443 -63.18 79.15 -93.80
CA THR A 443 -63.00 80.10 -94.91
C THR A 443 -64.05 79.90 -96.01
N GLN A 444 -64.35 78.64 -96.33
CA GLN A 444 -65.35 78.29 -97.36
C GLN A 444 -66.78 78.66 -96.92
N ILE A 445 -67.12 78.44 -95.64
CA ILE A 445 -68.45 78.74 -95.09
C ILE A 445 -68.67 80.26 -94.99
N GLU A 446 -67.66 81.05 -94.60
CA GLU A 446 -67.76 82.52 -94.60
C GLU A 446 -68.03 83.08 -96.00
N ARG A 447 -67.41 82.47 -97.03
CA ARG A 447 -67.65 82.82 -98.43
C ARG A 447 -69.07 82.47 -98.89
N LEU A 448 -69.61 81.34 -98.43
CA LEU A 448 -71.01 80.95 -98.69
C LEU A 448 -72.00 81.95 -98.06
N ALA A 449 -71.75 82.40 -96.82
CA ALA A 449 -72.61 83.37 -96.14
C ALA A 449 -72.74 84.69 -96.93
N SER A 450 -71.65 85.13 -97.55
CA SER A 450 -71.63 86.34 -98.39
C SER A 450 -72.49 86.20 -99.66
N GLU A 451 -72.42 85.05 -100.34
CA GLU A 451 -73.21 84.80 -101.55
C GLU A 451 -74.72 84.64 -101.28
N VAL A 452 -75.09 84.04 -100.14
CA VAL A 452 -76.48 83.99 -99.68
C VAL A 452 -77.02 85.40 -99.43
N ALA A 453 -76.24 86.28 -98.80
CA ALA A 453 -76.66 87.66 -98.55
C ALA A 453 -76.93 88.44 -99.86
N ARG A 454 -76.07 88.29 -100.88
CA ARG A 454 -76.28 88.88 -102.22
C ARG A 454 -77.53 88.36 -102.91
N SER A 455 -77.81 87.06 -102.76
CA SER A 455 -78.99 86.42 -103.37
C SER A 455 -80.31 86.96 -102.78
N THR A 456 -80.36 87.22 -101.47
CA THR A 456 -81.52 87.82 -100.81
C THR A 456 -81.83 89.23 -101.34
N GLU A 457 -80.80 90.05 -101.59
CA GLU A 457 -80.97 91.40 -102.12
C GLU A 457 -81.55 91.38 -103.55
N ALA A 458 -81.04 90.49 -104.42
CA ALA A 458 -81.55 90.34 -105.78
C ALA A 458 -83.02 89.90 -105.82
N MET A 459 -83.45 89.04 -104.91
CA MET A 459 -84.86 88.62 -104.81
C MET A 459 -85.79 89.76 -104.38
N SER A 460 -85.33 90.67 -103.51
CA SER A 460 -86.11 91.84 -103.11
C SER A 460 -86.39 92.78 -104.29
N VAL A 461 -85.44 92.92 -105.21
CA VAL A 461 -85.61 93.74 -106.42
C VAL A 461 -86.62 93.09 -107.38
N LEU A 462 -86.57 91.76 -107.55
CA LEU A 462 -87.47 91.04 -108.46
C LEU A 462 -88.95 91.09 -107.99
N GLN A 463 -89.19 91.05 -106.68
CA GLN A 463 -90.53 91.24 -106.11
C GLN A 463 -91.12 92.61 -106.54
N GLN A 464 -90.29 93.66 -106.46
CA GLN A 464 -90.73 95.04 -106.73
C GLN A 464 -91.03 95.29 -108.21
N GLU A 465 -90.28 94.67 -109.12
CA GLU A 465 -90.56 94.74 -110.56
C GLU A 465 -91.80 93.92 -110.95
N SER A 466 -92.08 92.82 -110.26
CA SER A 466 -93.30 92.01 -110.50
C SER A 466 -94.58 92.78 -110.14
N ASP A 467 -94.56 93.56 -109.06
CA ASP A 467 -95.70 94.43 -108.67
C ASP A 467 -96.02 95.47 -109.76
N LYS A 468 -94.99 96.04 -110.41
CA LYS A 468 -95.19 97.00 -111.51
C LYS A 468 -95.85 96.33 -112.71
N ILE A 469 -95.45 95.11 -113.07
CA ILE A 469 -96.04 94.39 -114.22
C ILE A 469 -97.52 94.14 -113.98
N GLY A 470 -97.93 93.78 -112.75
CA GLY A 470 -99.34 93.62 -112.39
C GLY A 470 -100.17 94.88 -112.69
N SER A 471 -99.67 96.05 -112.29
CA SER A 471 -100.36 97.33 -112.54
C SER A 471 -100.54 97.68 -114.03
N VAL A 472 -99.62 97.23 -114.90
CA VAL A 472 -99.69 97.45 -116.35
C VAL A 472 -100.74 96.54 -117.00
N MET A 473 -100.93 95.33 -116.48
CA MET A 473 -101.93 94.38 -116.97
C MET A 473 -103.37 94.87 -116.76
N ASP A 474 -103.67 95.50 -115.61
CA ASP A 474 -104.99 96.07 -115.33
C ASP A 474 -105.41 97.11 -116.40
N VAL A 475 -104.46 97.94 -116.84
CA VAL A 475 -104.69 98.96 -117.88
C VAL A 475 -104.97 98.31 -119.24
N ILE A 476 -104.24 97.25 -119.60
CA ILE A 476 -104.42 96.54 -120.89
C ILE A 476 -105.77 95.82 -120.93
N LYS A 477 -106.21 95.25 -119.79
CA LYS A 477 -107.55 94.65 -119.65
C LYS A 477 -108.66 95.67 -119.89
N ALA A 478 -108.53 96.86 -119.29
CA ALA A 478 -109.49 97.95 -119.47
C ALA A 478 -109.58 98.44 -120.93
N VAL A 479 -108.45 98.58 -121.63
CA VAL A 479 -108.42 99.01 -123.05
C VAL A 479 -109.06 97.96 -123.98
N ALA A 480 -108.82 96.67 -123.74
CA ALA A 480 -109.43 95.60 -124.52
C ALA A 480 -110.96 95.59 -124.37
N GLU A 481 -111.46 95.77 -123.15
CA GLU A 481 -112.89 95.80 -122.86
C GLU A 481 -113.60 97.00 -123.52
N GLN A 482 -112.95 98.16 -123.52
CA GLN A 482 -113.43 99.37 -124.20
C GLN A 482 -113.46 99.20 -125.74
N THR A 483 -112.46 98.51 -126.30
CA THR A 483 -112.36 98.21 -127.73
C THR A 483 -113.45 97.23 -128.19
N ASN A 484 -113.79 96.24 -127.36
CA ASN A 484 -114.88 95.28 -127.60
C ASN A 484 -116.26 95.98 -127.71
N LEU A 485 -116.49 97.01 -126.88
CA LEU A 485 -117.75 97.78 -126.83
C LEU A 485 -117.93 98.71 -128.04
N LEU A 486 -116.85 99.36 -128.49
CA LEU A 486 -116.82 100.20 -129.69
C LEU A 486 -117.12 99.40 -130.97
N ALA A 487 -116.53 98.20 -131.07
CA ALA A 487 -116.73 97.29 -132.18
C ALA A 487 -118.18 96.79 -132.27
N LEU A 488 -118.83 96.50 -131.14
CA LEU A 488 -120.23 96.09 -131.08
C LEU A 488 -121.18 97.17 -131.61
N ASN A 489 -120.95 98.44 -131.25
CA ASN A 489 -121.76 99.57 -131.76
C ASN A 489 -121.59 99.77 -133.27
N ALA A 490 -120.38 99.56 -133.81
CA ALA A 490 -120.12 99.65 -135.25
C ALA A 490 -120.78 98.50 -136.05
N ALA A 491 -120.83 97.28 -135.47
CA ALA A 491 -121.49 96.13 -136.08
C ALA A 491 -123.02 96.34 -136.18
N ILE A 492 -123.62 96.95 -135.16
CA ILE A 492 -125.06 97.26 -135.11
C ILE A 492 -125.45 98.26 -136.22
N GLU A 493 -124.68 99.34 -136.42
CA GLU A 493 -125.04 100.37 -137.39
C GLU A 493 -124.82 99.91 -138.85
N ALA A 494 -123.86 99.01 -139.08
CA ALA A 494 -123.63 98.39 -140.39
C ALA A 494 -124.80 97.49 -140.85
N ALA A 495 -125.48 96.80 -139.91
CA ALA A 495 -126.66 95.98 -140.22
C ALA A 495 -127.87 96.81 -140.65
N ARG A 496 -127.94 98.08 -140.23
CA ARG A 496 -129.04 99.01 -140.51
C ARG A 496 -129.01 99.56 -141.94
N ALA A 497 -127.86 99.51 -142.61
CA ALA A 497 -127.62 100.09 -143.94
C ALA A 497 -127.90 99.14 -145.12
N GLY A 498 -128.26 97.86 -144.88
CA GLY A 498 -128.60 96.91 -145.96
C GLY A 498 -127.42 96.57 -146.90
N GLU A 499 -127.68 96.46 -148.21
CA GLU A 499 -126.70 96.05 -149.25
C GLU A 499 -125.43 96.92 -149.30
N ALA A 500 -125.46 98.18 -148.84
CA ALA A 500 -124.28 99.04 -148.76
C ALA A 500 -123.40 98.79 -147.52
N GLY A 501 -123.90 98.12 -146.48
CA GLY A 501 -123.25 98.02 -145.15
C GLY A 501 -122.44 96.75 -144.89
N ARG A 502 -122.47 95.78 -145.80
CA ARG A 502 -121.94 94.43 -145.57
C ARG A 502 -120.42 94.37 -145.31
N GLY A 503 -119.66 95.28 -145.92
CA GLY A 503 -118.21 95.40 -145.69
C GLY A 503 -117.82 95.91 -144.30
N PHE A 504 -118.64 96.78 -143.69
CA PHE A 504 -118.36 97.35 -142.37
C PHE A 504 -118.69 96.40 -141.22
N ALA A 505 -119.72 95.57 -141.36
CA ALA A 505 -120.12 94.60 -140.34
C ALA A 505 -119.02 93.55 -140.09
N VAL A 506 -118.35 93.09 -141.14
CA VAL A 506 -117.28 92.08 -141.04
C VAL A 506 -116.06 92.63 -140.28
N VAL A 507 -115.68 93.88 -140.52
CA VAL A 507 -114.54 94.51 -139.82
C VAL A 507 -114.85 94.73 -138.35
N ALA A 508 -116.09 95.11 -138.02
CA ALA A 508 -116.51 95.32 -136.65
C ALA A 508 -116.51 94.01 -135.82
N ASP A 509 -117.00 92.91 -136.37
CA ASP A 509 -116.93 91.60 -135.71
C ASP A 509 -115.49 91.09 -135.53
N GLU A 510 -114.59 91.39 -136.49
CA GLU A 510 -113.17 91.03 -136.40
C GLU A 510 -112.45 91.80 -135.28
N VAL A 511 -112.72 93.11 -135.13
CA VAL A 511 -112.17 93.93 -134.04
C VAL A 511 -112.71 93.48 -132.67
N ARG A 512 -113.98 93.06 -132.61
CA ARG A 512 -114.59 92.50 -131.40
C ARG A 512 -113.90 91.19 -130.99
N GLY A 513 -113.67 90.30 -131.95
CA GLY A 513 -112.93 89.05 -131.72
C GLY A 513 -111.50 89.30 -131.25
N LEU A 514 -110.83 90.34 -131.77
CA LEU A 514 -109.48 90.71 -131.35
C LEU A 514 -109.45 91.24 -129.91
N ALA A 515 -110.42 92.07 -129.52
CA ALA A 515 -110.53 92.61 -128.18
C ALA A 515 -110.79 91.53 -127.13
N GLN A 516 -111.68 90.57 -127.42
CA GLN A 516 -111.92 89.42 -126.54
C GLN A 516 -110.67 88.53 -126.39
N ARG A 517 -109.89 88.34 -127.46
CA ARG A 517 -108.61 87.62 -127.38
C ARG A 517 -107.58 88.36 -126.51
N THR A 518 -107.48 89.69 -126.62
CA THR A 518 -106.57 90.49 -125.79
C THR A 518 -106.92 90.38 -124.31
N GLN A 519 -108.21 90.52 -123.95
CA GLN A 519 -108.65 90.44 -122.55
C GLN A 519 -108.32 89.08 -121.92
N LYS A 520 -108.55 87.99 -122.67
CA LYS A 520 -108.23 86.63 -122.23
C LYS A 520 -106.71 86.43 -122.03
N SER A 521 -105.87 86.94 -122.94
CA SER A 521 -104.41 86.89 -122.76
C SER A 521 -103.93 87.69 -121.54
N THR A 522 -104.55 88.82 -121.23
CA THR A 522 -104.18 89.63 -120.06
C THR A 522 -104.49 88.92 -118.75
N GLU A 523 -105.62 88.22 -118.66
CA GLU A 523 -105.96 87.39 -117.48
C GLU A 523 -104.98 86.22 -117.28
N GLU A 524 -104.51 85.60 -118.37
CA GLU A 524 -103.48 84.55 -118.30
C GLU A 524 -102.14 85.10 -117.79
N ILE A 525 -101.73 86.30 -118.19
CA ILE A 525 -100.48 86.93 -117.72
C ILE A 525 -100.60 87.39 -116.26
N GLU A 526 -101.75 87.92 -115.84
CA GLU A 526 -102.01 88.31 -114.45
C GLU A 526 -101.82 87.12 -113.50
N GLY A 527 -102.33 85.94 -113.89
CA GLY A 527 -102.09 84.68 -113.17
C GLY A 527 -100.61 84.30 -113.07
N LEU A 528 -99.83 84.51 -114.14
CA LEU A 528 -98.38 84.25 -114.13
C LEU A 528 -97.63 85.23 -113.21
N VAL A 529 -98.00 86.50 -113.18
CA VAL A 529 -97.36 87.53 -112.33
C VAL A 529 -97.66 87.29 -110.85
N ALA A 530 -98.90 86.94 -110.50
CA ALA A 530 -99.27 86.55 -109.14
C ALA A 530 -98.50 85.29 -108.67
N GLY A 531 -98.29 84.33 -109.58
CA GLY A 531 -97.43 83.17 -109.32
C GLY A 531 -95.96 83.56 -109.07
N LEU A 532 -95.45 84.55 -109.80
CA LEU A 532 -94.07 85.04 -109.67
C LEU A 532 -93.84 85.74 -108.32
N GLN A 533 -94.76 86.62 -107.91
CA GLN A 533 -94.73 87.30 -106.60
C GLN A 533 -94.77 86.34 -105.42
N ASN A 534 -95.57 85.27 -105.51
CA ASN A 534 -95.65 84.27 -104.46
C ASN A 534 -94.34 83.46 -104.38
N GLY A 535 -93.78 83.09 -105.55
CA GLY A 535 -92.52 82.37 -105.65
C GLY A 535 -91.33 83.15 -105.08
N THR A 536 -91.22 84.45 -105.36
CA THR A 536 -90.12 85.29 -104.84
C THR A 536 -90.19 85.50 -103.33
N GLN A 537 -91.39 85.65 -102.76
CA GLN A 537 -91.58 85.74 -101.32
C GLN A 537 -91.14 84.44 -100.61
N GLN A 538 -91.47 83.28 -101.19
CA GLN A 538 -91.09 81.98 -100.63
C GLN A 538 -89.56 81.78 -100.66
N VAL A 539 -88.88 82.16 -101.74
CA VAL A 539 -87.40 82.09 -101.85
C VAL A 539 -86.72 83.01 -100.82
N SER A 540 -87.25 84.21 -100.58
CA SER A 540 -86.72 85.14 -99.57
C SER A 540 -86.74 84.56 -98.16
N THR A 541 -87.82 83.86 -97.77
CA THR A 541 -87.89 83.16 -96.48
C THR A 541 -86.84 82.04 -96.39
N VAL A 542 -86.65 81.27 -97.46
CA VAL A 542 -85.63 80.21 -97.49
C VAL A 542 -84.22 80.79 -97.35
N MET A 543 -83.90 81.88 -98.05
CA MET A 543 -82.57 82.50 -97.98
C MET A 543 -82.23 83.06 -96.59
N ASN A 544 -83.21 83.63 -95.88
CA ASN A 544 -83.01 84.08 -94.50
C ASN A 544 -82.73 82.92 -93.54
N ASN A 545 -83.42 81.78 -93.70
CA ASN A 545 -83.12 80.57 -92.94
C ASN A 545 -81.73 80.01 -93.29
N SER A 546 -81.35 80.00 -94.57
CA SER A 546 -80.01 79.56 -95.01
C SER A 546 -78.89 80.42 -94.41
N ARG A 547 -79.10 81.73 -94.27
CA ARG A 547 -78.16 82.63 -93.59
C ARG A 547 -77.97 82.24 -92.12
N ALA A 548 -79.05 82.05 -91.37
CA ALA A 548 -78.99 81.64 -89.97
C ALA A 548 -78.29 80.28 -89.78
N LEU A 549 -78.51 79.33 -90.69
CA LEU A 549 -77.87 78.01 -90.66
C LEU A 549 -76.35 78.09 -90.91
N THR A 550 -75.94 79.00 -91.80
CA THR A 550 -74.53 79.21 -92.15
C THR A 550 -73.76 79.81 -90.97
N ASP A 551 -74.32 80.83 -90.29
CA ASP A 551 -73.72 81.43 -89.09
C ASP A 551 -73.53 80.38 -87.96
N SER A 552 -74.53 79.51 -87.77
CA SER A 552 -74.42 78.41 -86.80
C SER A 552 -73.32 77.40 -87.17
N SER A 553 -73.15 77.12 -88.46
CA SER A 553 -72.12 76.19 -88.96
C SER A 553 -70.70 76.73 -88.75
N VAL A 554 -70.48 78.04 -88.94
CA VAL A 554 -69.19 78.68 -88.61
C VAL A 554 -68.86 78.54 -87.12
N ALA A 555 -69.83 78.82 -86.25
CA ALA A 555 -69.64 78.72 -84.80
C ALA A 555 -69.28 77.30 -84.34
N LEU A 556 -69.96 76.29 -84.90
CA LEU A 556 -69.69 74.88 -84.57
C LEU A 556 -68.29 74.45 -85.04
N THR A 557 -67.90 74.87 -86.24
CA THR A 557 -66.61 74.53 -86.85
C THR A 557 -65.44 75.16 -86.09
N ARG A 558 -65.56 76.41 -85.63
CA ARG A 558 -64.56 77.03 -84.73
C ARG A 558 -64.38 76.27 -83.41
N LYS A 559 -65.46 75.72 -82.86
CA LYS A 559 -65.40 74.91 -81.63
C LYS A 559 -64.69 73.57 -81.86
N ALA A 560 -64.84 72.97 -83.03
CA ALA A 560 -64.09 71.77 -83.43
C ALA A 560 -62.58 72.07 -83.56
N GLY A 561 -62.21 73.19 -84.19
CA GLY A 561 -60.81 73.63 -84.30
C GLY A 561 -60.14 73.81 -82.94
N ALA A 562 -60.79 74.54 -82.02
CA ALA A 562 -60.27 74.71 -80.66
C ALA A 562 -60.10 73.39 -79.87
N SER A 563 -60.88 72.35 -80.21
CA SER A 563 -60.74 71.03 -79.59
C SER A 563 -59.53 70.26 -80.14
N LEU A 564 -59.27 70.36 -81.45
CA LEU A 564 -58.08 69.80 -82.09
C LEU A 564 -56.80 70.48 -81.58
N GLU A 565 -56.81 71.81 -81.44
CA GLU A 565 -55.68 72.56 -80.88
C GLU A 565 -55.30 72.10 -79.46
N ASN A 566 -56.29 71.79 -78.61
CA ASN A 566 -56.05 71.23 -77.27
C ASN A 566 -55.45 69.82 -77.30
N ILE A 567 -55.84 68.98 -78.26
CA ILE A 567 -55.24 67.64 -78.43
C ILE A 567 -53.77 67.80 -78.83
N THR A 568 -53.49 68.62 -79.84
CA THR A 568 -52.11 68.91 -80.28
C THR A 568 -51.26 69.41 -79.11
N ARG A 569 -51.77 70.32 -78.26
CA ARG A 569 -51.03 70.82 -77.08
C ARG A 569 -50.80 69.78 -75.97
N THR A 570 -51.61 68.73 -75.91
CA THR A 570 -51.50 67.70 -74.85
C THR A 570 -50.60 66.54 -75.29
N VAL A 571 -50.50 66.30 -76.60
CA VAL A 571 -49.70 65.23 -77.19
C VAL A 571 -48.29 65.71 -77.55
N SER A 572 -48.13 66.96 -78.02
CA SER A 572 -46.84 67.68 -78.13
C SER A 572 -46.28 68.02 -76.75
#